data_AF-A0A6J4RSK1-F1
#
_entry.id   AF-A0A6J4RSK1-F1
#
_cell.length_a   1.000
_cell.length_b   1.000
_cell.length_c   1.000
_cell.angle_alpha   90.00
_cell.angle_beta   90.00
_cell.angle_gamma   90.00
#
_symmetry.space_group_name_H-M   'P 1'
#
loop_
_entity.id
_entity.type
_entity.pdbx_description
1 polymer ?
#
loop_
_entity_poly.entity_id
_entity_poly.type
_entity_poly.pdbx_seq_one_letter_code
_entity_poly.pdbx_strand_id
1 'polypeptide(L)'
;MLSTDVRESGEPAPFQLKGVKPLTGRSVLTGQAVPRGTAVVTARVRVPAGAVAAGERRSVTMGRPSGMKVAGLQAPEQRLPMSYGLSKGTVIGYSTRARVDFGRAILPRDYGVTVGVLCRRPDASGSIAQNPRTTQPGEQAGRVCDASAYLYRSPGRMFAGTVFKGQPLSVLRRDDSGEWARVISDTRSKGWIKVSALCG
;
A
#
# COMPACT_ATOMS: atom_id res chain seq x y z
N MET A 1 13.79 -14.30 11.08
CA MET A 1 14.05 -13.56 9.83
C MET A 1 15.48 -13.89 9.41
N LEU A 2 15.73 -14.20 8.14
CA LEU A 2 17.06 -14.67 7.70
C LEU A 2 17.95 -13.51 7.23
N SER A 3 17.41 -12.58 6.46
CA SER A 3 18.11 -11.38 6.03
C SER A 3 17.13 -10.33 5.50
N THR A 4 17.58 -9.07 5.47
CA THR A 4 16.92 -7.96 4.80
C THR A 4 17.88 -7.29 3.83
N ASP A 5 17.38 -6.88 2.68
CA ASP A 5 18.13 -6.16 1.63
C ASP A 5 17.33 -4.94 1.19
N VAL A 6 18.01 -3.84 0.85
CA VAL A 6 17.40 -2.60 0.41
C VAL A 6 17.93 -2.26 -0.97
N ARG A 7 17.02 -2.07 -1.93
CA ARG A 7 17.33 -1.54 -3.27
C ARG A 7 16.76 -0.16 -3.43
N GLU A 8 17.62 0.84 -3.49
CA GLU A 8 17.27 2.25 -3.64
C GLU A 8 17.15 2.65 -5.11
N SER A 9 16.77 3.91 -5.33
CA SER A 9 16.66 4.51 -6.65
C SER A 9 17.91 4.28 -7.50
N GLY A 10 17.72 3.78 -8.72
CA GLY A 10 18.80 3.49 -9.67
C GLY A 10 19.33 2.07 -9.60
N GLU A 11 19.21 1.39 -8.45
CA GLU A 11 19.66 0.01 -8.32
C GLU A 11 18.75 -0.97 -9.06
N PRO A 12 19.24 -2.15 -9.49
CA PRO A 12 18.42 -3.16 -10.13
C PRO A 12 17.30 -3.67 -9.21
N ALA A 13 16.06 -3.69 -9.71
CA ALA A 13 14.91 -4.22 -8.98
C ALA A 13 15.06 -5.73 -8.78
N PRO A 14 14.85 -6.26 -7.56
CA PRO A 14 15.11 -7.67 -7.23
C PRO A 14 14.09 -8.64 -7.85
N PHE A 15 12.94 -8.13 -8.28
CA PHE A 15 11.88 -8.83 -9.00
C PHE A 15 10.95 -7.81 -9.68
N GLN A 16 10.04 -8.28 -10.53
CA GLN A 16 9.01 -7.43 -11.13
C GLN A 16 8.14 -6.77 -10.07
N LEU A 17 8.01 -5.44 -10.14
CA LEU A 17 7.15 -4.68 -9.25
C LEU A 17 5.76 -4.54 -9.88
N LYS A 18 4.77 -5.17 -9.24
CA LYS A 18 3.39 -5.24 -9.74
C LYS A 18 2.55 -4.08 -9.21
N GLY A 19 1.65 -3.58 -10.07
CA GLY A 19 0.71 -2.52 -9.70
C GLY A 19 1.36 -1.15 -9.39
N VAL A 20 2.64 -0.96 -9.73
CA VAL A 20 3.38 0.26 -9.36
C VAL A 20 3.24 1.42 -10.35
N LYS A 21 2.51 1.25 -11.45
CA LYS A 21 2.37 2.30 -12.49
C LYS A 21 1.85 3.63 -11.92
N PRO A 22 0.81 3.69 -11.06
CA PRO A 22 0.40 4.95 -10.43
C PRO A 22 1.48 5.57 -9.54
N LEU A 23 2.33 4.73 -8.95
CA LEU A 23 3.37 5.12 -8.00
C LEU A 23 4.69 5.49 -8.68
N THR A 24 4.95 5.07 -9.91
CA THR A 24 6.26 5.21 -10.55
C THR A 24 6.18 5.74 -11.98
N GLY A 25 4.97 5.92 -12.52
CA GLY A 25 4.71 6.31 -13.91
C GLY A 25 4.85 5.18 -14.92
N ARG A 26 5.46 4.05 -14.55
CA ARG A 26 5.76 2.93 -15.46
C ARG A 26 5.67 1.57 -14.78
N SER A 27 5.71 0.50 -15.56
CA SER A 27 5.99 -0.83 -15.02
C SER A 27 7.48 -0.96 -14.71
N VAL A 28 7.85 -1.81 -13.75
CA VAL A 28 9.26 -2.09 -13.41
C VAL A 28 9.45 -3.59 -13.43
N LEU A 29 10.27 -4.08 -14.37
CA LEU A 29 10.63 -5.49 -14.49
C LEU A 29 11.83 -5.81 -13.60
N THR A 30 12.06 -7.11 -13.36
CA THR A 30 13.28 -7.59 -12.68
C THR A 30 14.53 -7.05 -13.38
N GLY A 31 15.52 -6.61 -12.60
CA GLY A 31 16.79 -6.08 -13.09
C GLY A 31 16.73 -4.63 -13.60
N GLN A 32 15.55 -4.08 -13.90
CA GLN A 32 15.43 -2.67 -14.26
C GLN A 32 15.67 -1.77 -13.06
N ALA A 33 16.17 -0.56 -13.32
CA ALA A 33 16.42 0.43 -12.28
C ALA A 33 15.16 0.77 -11.48
N VAL A 34 15.27 0.68 -10.15
CA VAL A 34 14.26 1.13 -9.18
C VAL A 34 14.01 2.63 -9.41
N PRO A 35 12.75 3.07 -9.57
CA PRO A 35 12.43 4.46 -9.89
C PRO A 35 12.89 5.48 -8.84
N ARG A 36 13.09 6.72 -9.29
CA ARG A 36 13.47 7.84 -8.41
C ARG A 36 12.48 8.02 -7.26
N GLY A 37 13.03 8.27 -6.07
CA GLY A 37 12.23 8.49 -4.86
C GLY A 37 11.56 7.23 -4.32
N THR A 38 11.91 6.06 -4.85
CA THR A 38 11.42 4.77 -4.37
C THR A 38 12.57 3.90 -3.86
N ALA A 39 12.22 2.94 -3.01
CA ALA A 39 13.10 1.86 -2.61
C ALA A 39 12.31 0.57 -2.49
N VAL A 40 12.94 -0.57 -2.73
CA VAL A 40 12.37 -1.90 -2.49
C VAL A 40 13.17 -2.54 -1.38
N VAL A 41 12.52 -2.75 -0.24
CA VAL A 41 13.14 -3.51 0.85
C VAL A 41 12.59 -4.92 0.79
N THR A 42 13.47 -5.90 0.76
CA THR A 42 13.13 -7.32 0.75
C THR A 42 13.53 -7.99 2.05
N ALA A 43 12.83 -9.06 2.41
CA ALA A 43 13.20 -9.93 3.51
C ALA A 43 13.08 -11.39 3.06
N ARG A 44 14.11 -12.17 3.39
CA ARG A 44 14.05 -13.64 3.33
C ARG A 44 13.60 -14.15 4.69
N VAL A 45 12.50 -14.89 4.70
CA VAL A 45 11.82 -15.36 5.91
C VAL A 45 11.70 -16.87 5.86
N ARG A 46 12.09 -17.53 6.95
CA ARG A 46 11.73 -18.93 7.20
C ARG A 46 10.38 -18.94 7.90
N VAL A 47 9.40 -19.59 7.29
CA VAL A 47 8.07 -19.79 7.86
C VAL A 47 7.99 -21.24 8.35
N PRO A 48 7.86 -21.47 9.67
CA PRO A 48 7.98 -22.80 10.24
C PRO A 48 6.77 -23.68 9.88
N ALA A 49 7.02 -24.99 9.81
CA ALA A 49 6.03 -26.04 9.64
C ALA A 49 4.94 -26.03 10.74
N GLY A 50 3.94 -26.87 10.56
CA GLY A 50 2.88 -27.13 11.54
C GLY A 50 1.79 -26.06 11.56
N ALA A 51 0.98 -26.11 12.62
CA ALA A 51 -0.03 -25.11 12.91
C ALA A 51 0.59 -23.87 13.58
N VAL A 52 -0.08 -22.72 13.46
CA VAL A 52 0.23 -21.54 14.28
C VAL A 52 -0.50 -21.72 15.61
N ALA A 53 0.19 -21.52 16.74
CA ALA A 53 -0.44 -21.60 18.05
C ALA A 53 -1.61 -20.59 18.16
N ALA A 54 -2.59 -20.92 19.01
CA ALA A 54 -3.74 -20.05 19.22
C ALA A 54 -3.29 -18.65 19.69
N GLY A 55 -3.84 -17.60 19.09
CA GLY A 55 -3.46 -16.21 19.38
C GLY A 55 -2.19 -15.73 18.67
N GLU A 56 -1.33 -16.62 18.17
CA GLU A 56 -0.10 -16.23 17.49
C GLU A 56 -0.32 -15.86 16.01
N ARG A 57 0.69 -15.18 15.45
CA ARG A 57 0.78 -14.84 14.03
C ARG A 57 2.21 -15.01 13.54
N ARG A 58 2.35 -15.74 12.43
CA ARG A 58 3.56 -15.70 11.60
C ARG A 58 3.61 -14.34 10.92
N SER A 59 4.62 -13.53 11.22
CA SER A 59 4.76 -12.21 10.61
C SER A 59 6.21 -11.78 10.52
N VAL A 60 6.51 -10.90 9.58
CA VAL A 60 7.80 -10.20 9.49
C VAL A 60 7.55 -8.69 9.46
N THR A 61 8.38 -7.95 10.18
CA THR A 61 8.37 -6.48 10.15
C THR A 61 9.61 -5.99 9.44
N MET A 62 9.44 -5.08 8.50
CA MET A 62 10.53 -4.49 7.73
C MET A 62 10.49 -2.95 7.86
N GLY A 63 11.62 -2.36 8.29
CA GLY A 63 11.82 -0.91 8.31
C GLY A 63 11.90 -0.34 6.89
N ARG A 64 11.63 0.96 6.74
CA ARG A 64 11.77 1.71 5.48
C ARG A 64 12.99 2.64 5.57
N PRO A 65 13.62 3.01 4.45
CA PRO A 65 14.60 4.10 4.44
C PRO A 65 14.02 5.40 5.00
N SER A 66 14.88 6.28 5.52
CA SER A 66 14.46 7.52 6.17
C SER A 66 13.64 8.42 5.24
N GLY A 67 12.56 8.99 5.78
CA GLY A 67 11.63 9.84 5.04
C GLY A 67 10.73 9.12 4.03
N MET A 68 10.79 7.78 3.93
CA MET A 68 9.91 7.01 3.05
C MET A 68 8.72 6.40 3.79
N LYS A 69 7.63 6.19 3.05
CA LYS A 69 6.40 5.53 3.51
C LYS A 69 6.18 4.23 2.77
N VAL A 70 5.46 3.30 3.39
CA VAL A 70 5.01 2.05 2.74
C VAL A 70 4.10 2.39 1.57
N ALA A 71 4.45 1.94 0.37
CA ALA A 71 3.69 2.19 -0.86
C ALA A 71 2.99 0.94 -1.40
N GLY A 72 3.39 -0.25 -0.95
CA GLY A 72 2.69 -1.50 -1.27
C GLY A 72 3.52 -2.74 -0.97
N LEU A 73 2.84 -3.88 -0.86
CA LEU A 73 3.48 -5.20 -0.80
C LEU A 73 3.95 -5.58 -2.21
N GLN A 74 5.14 -6.16 -2.30
CA GLN A 74 5.71 -6.69 -3.53
C GLN A 74 6.31 -8.05 -3.22
N ALA A 75 6.31 -8.97 -4.18
CA ALA A 75 6.95 -10.26 -3.97
C ALA A 75 7.28 -10.89 -5.32
N PRO A 76 8.34 -11.69 -5.39
CA PRO A 76 8.57 -12.54 -6.54
C PRO A 76 7.42 -13.55 -6.66
N GLU A 77 7.12 -13.95 -7.89
CA GLU A 77 6.16 -15.01 -8.15
C GLU A 77 6.64 -16.32 -7.50
N GLN A 78 5.91 -16.75 -6.48
CA GLN A 78 6.18 -17.95 -5.72
C GLN A 78 4.85 -18.66 -5.48
N ARG A 79 4.79 -19.96 -5.76
CA ARG A 79 3.65 -20.80 -5.38
C ARG A 79 3.85 -21.24 -3.92
N LEU A 80 3.11 -20.62 -3.00
CA LEU A 80 3.16 -20.94 -1.59
C LEU A 80 1.83 -21.58 -1.16
N PRO A 81 1.83 -22.56 -0.24
CA PRO A 81 0.61 -23.17 0.30
C PRO A 81 -0.10 -22.25 1.33
N MET A 82 0.25 -20.97 1.36
CA MET A 82 -0.30 -19.98 2.28
C MET A 82 -0.41 -18.62 1.61
N SER A 83 -1.41 -17.85 2.02
CA SER A 83 -1.51 -16.44 1.70
C SER A 83 -0.57 -15.61 2.57
N TYR A 84 -0.26 -14.40 2.13
CA TYR A 84 0.39 -13.38 2.95
C TYR A 84 -0.06 -12.00 2.47
N GLY A 85 0.00 -11.03 3.37
CA GLY A 85 -0.50 -9.67 3.11
C GLY A 85 0.07 -8.66 4.09
N LEU A 86 -0.13 -7.37 3.83
CA LEU A 86 0.15 -6.35 4.83
C LEU A 86 -0.80 -6.53 6.01
N SER A 87 -0.27 -6.44 7.23
CA SER A 87 -1.08 -6.43 8.45
C SER A 87 -2.03 -5.23 8.43
N LYS A 88 -3.15 -5.33 9.15
CA LYS A 88 -4.12 -4.22 9.32
C LYS A 88 -3.50 -2.96 9.94
N GLY A 89 -2.39 -3.10 10.68
CA GLY A 89 -1.66 -1.95 11.26
C GLY A 89 -0.70 -1.26 10.29
N THR A 90 -0.48 -1.83 9.10
CA THR A 90 0.35 -1.21 8.06
C THR A 90 -0.53 -0.39 7.12
N VAL A 91 -0.47 0.94 7.23
CA VAL A 91 -1.23 1.87 6.39
C VAL A 91 -0.38 2.38 5.24
N ILE A 92 -0.80 2.11 4.00
CA ILE A 92 -0.13 2.58 2.79
C ILE A 92 -0.14 4.12 2.75
N GLY A 93 0.97 4.73 2.34
CA GLY A 93 1.18 6.18 2.33
C GLY A 93 1.48 6.81 3.69
N TYR A 94 1.31 6.08 4.80
CA TYR A 94 1.42 6.64 6.15
C TYR A 94 2.46 5.94 7.04
N SER A 95 2.48 4.61 7.05
CA SER A 95 3.38 3.82 7.89
C SER A 95 4.83 3.90 7.41
N THR A 96 5.76 3.95 8.36
CA THR A 96 7.23 3.91 8.15
C THR A 96 7.82 2.52 8.40
N ARG A 97 6.99 1.55 8.79
CA ARG A 97 7.32 0.14 8.93
C ARG A 97 6.21 -0.67 8.28
N ALA A 98 6.57 -1.73 7.59
CA ALA A 98 5.61 -2.68 7.06
C ALA A 98 5.68 -3.98 7.85
N ARG A 99 4.54 -4.38 8.41
CA ARG A 99 4.35 -5.74 8.91
C ARG A 99 3.61 -6.55 7.85
N VAL A 100 4.17 -7.69 7.48
CA VAL A 100 3.59 -8.68 6.58
C VAL A 100 3.16 -9.86 7.43
N ASP A 101 1.86 -10.17 7.41
CA ASP A 101 1.29 -11.33 8.10
C ASP A 101 1.17 -12.48 7.09
N PHE A 102 1.58 -13.68 7.52
CA PHE A 102 1.38 -14.92 6.78
C PHE A 102 0.10 -15.61 7.27
N GLY A 103 -0.61 -16.27 6.36
CA GLY A 103 -1.83 -17.01 6.64
C GLY A 103 -1.63 -18.13 7.67
N ARG A 104 -2.74 -18.60 8.25
CA ARG A 104 -2.76 -19.63 9.29
C ARG A 104 -2.77 -21.07 8.75
N ALA A 105 -2.40 -21.28 7.48
CA ALA A 105 -2.35 -22.61 6.90
C ALA A 105 -1.41 -23.53 7.71
N ILE A 106 -1.83 -24.77 7.92
CA ILE A 106 -0.98 -25.81 8.49
C ILE A 106 0.05 -26.17 7.42
N LEU A 107 1.33 -25.98 7.73
CA LEU A 107 2.40 -26.17 6.76
C LEU A 107 3.02 -27.55 6.95
N PRO A 108 3.15 -28.38 5.89
CA PRO A 108 3.72 -29.72 6.02
C PRO A 108 5.23 -29.71 6.29
N ARG A 109 5.89 -28.58 6.07
CA ARG A 109 7.32 -28.35 6.26
C ARG A 109 7.60 -26.87 6.39
N ASP A 110 8.84 -26.52 6.65
CA ASP A 110 9.29 -25.14 6.62
C ASP A 110 9.32 -24.61 5.19
N TYR A 111 8.98 -23.33 5.02
CA TYR A 111 9.05 -22.63 3.73
C TYR A 111 9.97 -21.42 3.82
N GLY A 112 10.92 -21.34 2.88
CA GLY A 112 11.66 -20.11 2.62
C GLY A 112 10.82 -19.19 1.74
N VAL A 113 10.54 -17.98 2.21
CA VAL A 113 9.73 -17.00 1.50
C VAL A 113 10.51 -15.71 1.34
N THR A 114 10.51 -15.17 0.14
CA THR A 114 10.93 -13.79 -0.09
C THR A 114 9.72 -12.89 -0.18
N VAL A 115 9.64 -11.88 0.69
CA VAL A 115 8.66 -10.79 0.60
C VAL A 115 9.40 -9.49 0.39
N GLY A 116 8.76 -8.53 -0.24
CA GLY A 116 9.27 -7.18 -0.36
C GLY A 116 8.19 -6.14 -0.15
N VAL A 117 8.62 -4.93 0.15
CA VAL A 117 7.72 -3.80 0.28
C VAL A 117 8.33 -2.65 -0.49
N LEU A 118 7.51 -2.07 -1.36
CA LEU A 118 7.83 -0.82 -2.03
C LEU A 118 7.68 0.31 -1.02
N CYS A 119 8.68 1.19 -1.00
CA CYS A 119 8.71 2.41 -0.22
C CYS A 119 8.75 3.57 -1.19
N ARG A 120 8.13 4.68 -0.81
CA ARG A 120 8.22 5.91 -1.58
C ARG A 120 8.27 7.11 -0.66
N ARG A 121 9.08 8.10 -1.01
CA ARG A 121 9.07 9.39 -0.35
C ARG A 121 7.80 10.15 -0.75
N PRO A 122 6.96 10.58 0.20
CA PRO A 122 5.81 11.40 -0.14
C PRO A 122 6.29 12.77 -0.65
N ASP A 123 5.52 13.39 -1.52
CA ASP A 123 5.73 14.78 -1.93
C ASP A 123 5.27 15.77 -0.83
N ALA A 124 5.38 17.07 -1.10
CA ALA A 124 4.99 18.13 -0.16
C ALA A 124 3.48 18.10 0.19
N SER A 125 2.63 17.52 -0.65
CA SER A 125 1.21 17.34 -0.38
C SER A 125 0.91 16.08 0.46
N GLY A 126 1.90 15.20 0.64
CA GLY A 126 1.77 13.90 1.29
C GLY A 126 1.45 12.75 0.34
N SER A 127 1.38 13.00 -0.97
CA SER A 127 1.08 11.97 -1.96
C SER A 127 2.27 11.05 -2.19
N ILE A 128 1.99 9.78 -2.45
CA ILE A 128 2.98 8.79 -2.92
C ILE A 128 2.79 8.46 -4.41
N ALA A 129 1.99 9.22 -5.14
CA ALA A 129 1.87 9.05 -6.60
C ALA A 129 3.13 9.61 -7.31
N GLN A 130 3.42 9.13 -8.52
CA GLN A 130 4.46 9.77 -9.35
C GLN A 130 3.98 11.09 -9.92
N ASN A 131 2.74 11.10 -10.41
CA ASN A 131 2.10 12.26 -11.02
C ASN A 131 0.76 12.48 -10.31
N PRO A 132 0.80 12.98 -9.06
CA PRO A 132 -0.41 13.20 -8.29
C PRO A 132 -1.35 14.13 -9.03
N ARG A 133 -2.62 13.78 -9.02
CA ARG A 133 -3.66 14.70 -9.44
C ARG A 133 -3.80 15.79 -8.37
N THR A 134 -3.74 17.05 -8.79
CA THR A 134 -4.00 18.20 -7.93
C THR A 134 -5.47 18.59 -7.96
N THR A 135 -5.92 19.29 -6.92
CA THR A 135 -7.26 19.89 -6.88
C THR A 135 -7.43 20.91 -7.99
N GLN A 136 -8.54 20.82 -8.70
CA GLN A 136 -8.88 21.69 -9.83
C GLN A 136 -9.83 22.82 -9.39
N PRO A 137 -9.98 23.90 -10.18
CA PRO A 137 -10.97 24.93 -9.89
C PRO A 137 -12.38 24.35 -9.71
N GLY A 138 -13.09 24.79 -8.67
CA GLY A 138 -14.43 24.30 -8.32
C GLY A 138 -14.45 23.04 -7.45
N GLU A 139 -13.29 22.48 -7.12
CA GLU A 139 -13.18 21.33 -6.20
C GLU A 139 -12.62 21.76 -4.85
N GLN A 140 -12.95 21.00 -3.81
CA GLN A 140 -12.40 21.21 -2.47
C GLN A 140 -11.29 20.21 -2.18
N ALA A 141 -10.13 20.68 -1.73
CA ALA A 141 -9.06 19.81 -1.27
C ALA A 141 -9.46 19.11 0.03
N GLY A 142 -9.13 17.82 0.14
CA GLY A 142 -9.41 17.02 1.33
C GLY A 142 -8.35 15.94 1.55
N ARG A 143 -8.44 15.25 2.69
CA ARG A 143 -7.59 14.12 3.05
C ARG A 143 -8.39 13.07 3.80
N VAL A 144 -7.94 11.82 3.73
CA VAL A 144 -8.52 10.73 4.54
C VAL A 144 -7.99 10.80 5.97
N CYS A 145 -8.88 10.75 6.95
CA CYS A 145 -8.53 10.78 8.37
C CYS A 145 -8.42 9.38 8.99
N ASP A 146 -9.29 8.47 8.57
CA ASP A 146 -9.26 7.07 8.97
C ASP A 146 -8.00 6.36 8.47
N ALA A 147 -7.61 5.27 9.14
CA ALA A 147 -6.51 4.41 8.68
C ALA A 147 -6.69 3.99 7.20
N SER A 148 -7.93 3.67 6.83
CA SER A 148 -8.36 3.42 5.46
C SER A 148 -9.85 3.68 5.32
N ALA A 149 -10.29 4.07 4.13
CA ALA A 149 -11.70 4.22 3.80
C ALA A 149 -12.00 3.62 2.43
N TYR A 150 -13.21 3.09 2.25
CA TYR A 150 -13.66 2.52 0.99
C TYR A 150 -14.27 3.59 0.09
N LEU A 151 -13.97 3.45 -1.20
CA LEU A 151 -14.63 4.17 -2.28
C LEU A 151 -15.73 3.29 -2.86
N TYR A 152 -16.88 3.89 -3.15
CA TYR A 152 -18.06 3.22 -3.70
C TYR A 152 -18.49 3.83 -5.04
N ARG A 153 -19.16 3.05 -5.90
CA ARG A 153 -19.67 3.57 -7.19
C ARG A 153 -20.86 4.51 -7.00
N SER A 154 -21.72 4.20 -6.03
CA SER A 154 -22.81 5.03 -5.51
C SER A 154 -22.74 5.08 -3.98
N PRO A 155 -23.44 6.02 -3.29
CA PRO A 155 -23.43 6.10 -1.83
C PRO A 155 -23.71 4.75 -1.16
N GLY A 156 -22.73 4.24 -0.39
CA GLY A 156 -22.81 2.96 0.31
C GLY A 156 -22.91 1.70 -0.55
N ARG A 157 -22.82 1.80 -1.88
CA ARG A 157 -23.13 0.70 -2.80
C ARG A 157 -22.01 0.45 -3.81
N MET A 158 -21.68 -0.83 -3.97
CA MET A 158 -20.69 -1.37 -4.90
C MET A 158 -19.27 -0.81 -4.70
N PHE A 159 -18.39 -1.66 -4.16
CA PHE A 159 -16.98 -1.32 -3.94
C PHE A 159 -16.29 -0.86 -5.24
N ALA A 160 -15.55 0.23 -5.16
CA ALA A 160 -14.78 0.82 -6.25
C ALA A 160 -13.27 0.90 -5.94
N GLY A 161 -12.89 0.95 -4.67
CA GLY A 161 -11.49 1.03 -4.28
C GLY A 161 -11.30 1.32 -2.79
N THR A 162 -10.05 1.51 -2.39
CA THR A 162 -9.68 1.91 -1.03
C THR A 162 -8.73 3.09 -1.11
N VAL A 163 -8.90 4.05 -0.18
CA VAL A 163 -8.00 5.16 0.05
C VAL A 163 -7.47 5.09 1.48
N PHE A 164 -6.31 5.67 1.73
CA PHE A 164 -5.58 5.48 2.99
C PHE A 164 -5.34 6.80 3.72
N LYS A 165 -5.09 6.71 5.02
CA LYS A 165 -4.83 7.88 5.88
C LYS A 165 -3.83 8.85 5.26
N GLY A 166 -4.18 10.14 5.26
CA GLY A 166 -3.35 11.22 4.76
C GLY A 166 -3.30 11.33 3.23
N GLN A 167 -3.90 10.39 2.49
CA GLN A 167 -3.96 10.45 1.03
C GLN A 167 -4.70 11.71 0.58
N PRO A 168 -4.11 12.53 -0.30
CA PRO A 168 -4.78 13.70 -0.86
C PRO A 168 -5.96 13.32 -1.74
N LEU A 169 -7.08 14.03 -1.57
CA LEU A 169 -8.31 13.88 -2.34
C LEU A 169 -8.79 15.25 -2.86
N SER A 170 -9.51 15.24 -3.98
CA SER A 170 -10.45 16.31 -4.33
C SER A 170 -11.87 15.86 -4.06
N VAL A 171 -12.62 16.65 -3.30
CA VAL A 171 -14.07 16.55 -3.16
C VAL A 171 -14.71 17.27 -4.34
N LEU A 172 -15.49 16.52 -5.13
CA LEU A 172 -16.15 16.99 -6.34
C LEU A 172 -17.55 17.51 -6.05
N ARG A 173 -18.29 16.82 -5.16
CA ARG A 173 -19.62 17.20 -4.67
C ARG A 173 -19.99 16.35 -3.46
N ARG A 174 -21.03 16.76 -2.75
CA ARG A 174 -21.72 15.93 -1.75
C ARG A 174 -23.06 15.43 -2.30
N ASP A 175 -23.63 14.41 -1.67
CA ASP A 175 -25.02 14.04 -1.91
C ASP A 175 -25.98 14.93 -1.11
N ASP A 176 -27.29 14.73 -1.31
CA ASP A 176 -28.31 15.61 -0.74
C ASP A 176 -28.37 15.54 0.79
N SER A 177 -28.02 14.39 1.39
CA SER A 177 -27.92 14.26 2.85
C SER A 177 -26.62 14.83 3.43
N GLY A 178 -25.62 15.10 2.58
CA GLY A 178 -24.29 15.52 3.01
C GLY A 178 -23.47 14.43 3.68
N GLU A 179 -23.97 13.20 3.77
CA GLU A 179 -23.26 12.08 4.40
C GLU A 179 -22.16 11.50 3.50
N TRP A 180 -22.29 11.67 2.18
CA TRP A 180 -21.35 11.13 1.20
C TRP A 180 -20.72 12.24 0.36
N ALA A 181 -19.41 12.13 0.18
CA ALA A 181 -18.66 12.97 -0.75
C ALA A 181 -18.29 12.13 -1.97
N ARG A 182 -18.54 12.65 -3.17
CA ARG A 182 -17.93 12.14 -4.39
C ARG A 182 -16.51 12.70 -4.47
N VAL A 183 -15.51 11.83 -4.47
CA VAL A 183 -14.10 12.21 -4.45
C VAL A 183 -13.32 11.60 -5.63
N ILE A 184 -12.14 12.16 -5.88
CA ILE A 184 -11.10 11.57 -6.71
C ILE A 184 -9.75 11.72 -6.00
N SER A 185 -8.98 10.64 -5.92
CA SER A 185 -7.67 10.64 -5.26
C SER A 185 -6.56 11.21 -6.15
N ASP A 186 -5.41 11.47 -5.52
CA ASP A 186 -4.12 11.74 -6.18
C ASP A 186 -3.75 10.68 -7.25
N THR A 187 -4.11 9.41 -7.03
CA THR A 187 -3.94 8.28 -7.96
C THR A 187 -5.06 8.14 -8.99
N ARG A 188 -6.00 9.11 -9.05
CA ARG A 188 -7.16 9.15 -9.96
C ARG A 188 -8.23 8.07 -9.70
N SER A 189 -8.22 7.42 -8.54
CA SER A 189 -9.32 6.56 -8.12
C SER A 189 -10.52 7.43 -7.74
N LYS A 190 -11.68 7.20 -8.37
CA LYS A 190 -12.90 8.01 -8.20
C LYS A 190 -14.00 7.18 -7.55
N GLY A 191 -14.71 7.76 -6.57
CA GLY A 191 -15.80 7.08 -5.88
C GLY A 191 -16.49 7.95 -4.85
N TRP A 192 -17.54 7.41 -4.21
CA TRP A 192 -18.18 8.00 -3.04
C TRP A 192 -17.49 7.49 -1.77
N ILE A 193 -17.30 8.38 -0.81
CA ILE A 193 -16.73 8.12 0.52
C ILE A 193 -17.64 8.76 1.57
N LYS A 194 -17.72 8.19 2.77
CA LYS A 194 -18.40 8.86 3.89
C LYS A 194 -17.66 10.14 4.25
N VAL A 195 -18.39 11.24 4.45
CA VAL A 195 -17.80 12.52 4.87
C VAL A 195 -17.08 12.38 6.21
N SER A 196 -17.56 11.54 7.12
CA SER A 196 -16.91 11.26 8.41
C SER A 196 -15.51 10.64 8.30
N ALA A 197 -15.13 10.10 7.13
CA ALA A 197 -13.79 9.56 6.89
C ALA A 197 -12.80 10.62 6.38
N LEU A 198 -13.29 11.83 6.06
CA LEU A 198 -12.47 12.96 5.63
C LEU A 198 -12.02 13.78 6.84
N CYS A 199 -10.85 14.41 6.71
CA CYS A 199 -10.42 15.41 7.69
C CYS A 199 -11.11 16.75 7.40
N GLY A 200 -11.79 17.32 8.40
CA GLY A 200 -12.51 18.59 8.30
C GLY A 200 -13.99 18.43 8.58
#